data_AF-A0A0F9MY29-F1
#
_entry.id   AF-A0A0F9MY29-F1
#
_cell.length_a   1.000
_cell.length_b   1.000
_cell.length_c   1.000
_cell.angle_alpha   90.00
_cell.angle_beta   90.00
_cell.angle_gamma   90.00
#
_symmetry.space_group_name_H-M   'P 1'
#
loop_
_entity.id
_entity.type
_entity.pdbx_description
1 polymer ?
#
loop_
_entity_poly.entity_id
_entity_poly.type
_entity_poly.pdbx_seq_one_letter_code
_entity_poly.pdbx_strand_id
1 'polypeptide(L)'
;MQAEQDQYSFQIVKWFAYMATVYLVIGTGIGVYIASELAWPVLNFDNPYISFGRLRPLHTNTVIFAFGGSTLMATAFYIVQRTSGVRLW
;
A
#
# COMPACT_ATOMS: atom_id res chain seq x y z
N MET A 1 -2.43 -38.34 -12.07
CA MET A 1 -2.91 -36.95 -12.15
C MET A 1 -2.58 -36.25 -10.83
N GLN A 2 -1.31 -36.31 -10.41
CA GLN A 2 -0.31 -35.22 -10.45
C GLN A 2 -0.68 -33.99 -9.58
N ALA A 3 -0.26 -34.05 -8.30
CA ALA A 3 0.29 -32.96 -7.48
C ALA A 3 -0.53 -31.67 -7.26
N GLU A 4 -1.77 -31.77 -6.75
CA GLU A 4 -2.58 -30.60 -6.42
C GLU A 4 -2.40 -30.06 -4.97
N GLN A 5 -1.42 -30.57 -4.20
CA GLN A 5 -1.25 -30.27 -2.75
C GLN A 5 0.07 -29.58 -2.39
N ASP A 6 0.95 -29.32 -3.36
CA ASP A 6 2.34 -28.85 -3.16
C ASP A 6 2.63 -27.53 -3.90
N GLN A 7 1.64 -26.64 -3.99
CA GLN A 7 1.79 -25.31 -4.59
C GLN A 7 1.86 -24.25 -3.48
N TYR A 8 2.83 -23.34 -3.58
CA TYR A 8 2.99 -22.23 -2.64
C TYR A 8 1.67 -21.44 -2.45
N SER A 9 1.43 -20.93 -1.24
CA SER A 9 0.21 -20.15 -0.94
C SER A 9 0.30 -18.76 -1.56
N PHE A 10 -0.09 -18.65 -2.83
CA PHE A 10 -0.10 -17.39 -3.57
C PHE A 10 -1.33 -16.53 -3.30
N GLN A 11 -2.37 -17.08 -2.67
CA GLN A 11 -3.59 -16.31 -2.39
C GLN A 11 -3.28 -15.08 -1.54
N ILE A 12 -2.55 -15.26 -0.42
CA ILE A 12 -2.19 -14.17 0.48
C ILE A 12 -1.30 -13.12 -0.24
N VAL A 13 -0.33 -13.58 -1.04
CA VAL A 13 0.57 -12.72 -1.82
C VAL A 13 -0.23 -11.86 -2.80
N LYS A 14 -1.21 -12.45 -3.51
CA LYS A 14 -2.07 -11.74 -4.45
C LYS A 14 -2.91 -10.67 -3.76
N TRP A 15 -3.53 -10.98 -2.62
CA TRP A 15 -4.31 -10.00 -1.86
C TRP A 15 -3.47 -8.80 -1.43
N PHE A 16 -2.27 -9.03 -0.88
CA PHE A 16 -1.37 -7.95 -0.51
C PHE A 16 -0.85 -7.15 -1.72
N ALA A 17 -0.61 -7.80 -2.86
CA ALA A 17 -0.21 -7.11 -4.09
C ALA A 17 -1.33 -6.21 -4.65
N TYR A 18 -2.58 -6.68 -4.63
CA TYR A 18 -3.73 -5.85 -5.02
C TYR A 18 -3.88 -4.64 -4.10
N MET A 19 -3.82 -4.86 -2.77
CA MET A 19 -3.92 -3.79 -1.79
C MET A 19 -2.76 -2.80 -1.89
N ALA A 20 -1.53 -3.27 -2.13
CA ALA A 20 -0.37 -2.40 -2.38
C ALA A 20 -0.63 -1.47 -3.58
N THR A 21 -1.17 -1.99 -4.68
CA THR A 21 -1.47 -1.17 -5.87
C THR A 21 -2.54 -0.12 -5.57
N VAL A 22 -3.59 -0.49 -4.83
CA VAL A 22 -4.65 0.45 -4.41
C VAL A 22 -4.09 1.55 -3.52
N TYR A 23 -3.32 1.20 -2.49
CA TYR A 23 -2.73 2.19 -1.59
C TYR A 23 -1.66 3.05 -2.24
N LEU A 24 -0.97 2.56 -3.29
CA LEU A 24 -0.06 3.37 -4.08
C LEU A 24 -0.81 4.52 -4.77
N VAL A 25 -1.94 4.21 -5.43
CA VAL A 25 -2.75 5.22 -6.12
C VAL A 25 -3.35 6.22 -5.14
N ILE A 26 -3.90 5.73 -4.02
CA ILE A 26 -4.48 6.61 -2.99
C ILE A 26 -3.40 7.47 -2.34
N GLY A 27 -2.28 6.88 -1.93
CA GLY A 27 -1.18 7.58 -1.27
C GLY A 27 -0.57 8.66 -2.16
N THR A 28 -0.27 8.33 -3.43
CA THR A 28 0.26 9.31 -4.38
C THR A 28 -0.77 10.36 -4.78
N GLY A 29 -2.04 10.00 -4.92
CA GLY A 29 -3.13 10.94 -5.19
C GLY A 29 -3.29 11.99 -4.10
N ILE A 30 -3.27 11.59 -2.82
CA ILE A 30 -3.30 12.52 -1.69
C ILE A 30 -2.02 13.37 -1.65
N GLY A 31 -0.87 12.80 -2.03
CA GLY A 31 0.39 13.53 -2.17
C GLY A 31 0.33 14.66 -3.19
N VAL A 32 -0.26 14.39 -4.36
CA VAL A 32 -0.48 15.40 -5.41
C VAL A 32 -1.46 16.47 -4.95
N TYR A 33 -2.51 16.09 -4.21
CA TYR A 33 -3.47 17.04 -3.65
C TYR A 33 -2.80 18.00 -2.65
N ILE A 34 -2.07 17.49 -1.65
CA ILE A 34 -1.37 18.36 -0.68
C ILE A 34 -0.26 19.21 -1.32
N ALA A 35 0.39 18.71 -2.38
CA ALA A 35 1.34 19.50 -3.15
C ALA A 35 0.64 20.66 -3.89
N SER A 36 -0.58 20.42 -4.37
CA SER A 36 -1.41 21.45 -5.01
C SER A 36 -1.86 22.52 -4.00
N GLU A 37 -2.12 22.16 -2.74
CA GLU A 37 -2.40 23.14 -1.67
C GLU A 37 -1.22 24.07 -1.37
N LEU A 38 0.01 23.57 -1.50
CA LEU A 38 1.21 24.41 -1.35
C LEU A 38 1.38 25.38 -2.53
N ALA A 39 0.98 24.98 -3.74
CA ALA A 39 1.02 25.84 -4.93
C ALA A 39 -0.14 26.86 -4.95
N TRP A 40 -1.33 26.44 -4.52
CA TRP A 40 -2.53 27.26 -4.47
C TRP A 40 -3.22 27.12 -3.11
N PRO A 41 -2.94 28.05 -2.17
CA PRO A 41 -3.47 28.00 -0.80
C PRO A 41 -5.01 28.02 -0.71
N VAL A 42 -5.70 28.48 -1.77
CA VAL A 42 -7.16 28.51 -1.86
C VAL A 42 -7.80 27.12 -1.78
N LEU A 43 -7.06 26.05 -2.10
CA LEU A 43 -7.58 24.66 -2.03
C LEU A 43 -7.81 24.15 -0.59
N ASN A 44 -7.39 24.86 0.46
CA ASN A 44 -7.76 24.48 1.83
C ASN A 44 -9.28 24.66 2.09
N PHE A 45 -9.99 25.44 1.27
CA PHE A 45 -11.42 25.77 1.38
C PHE A 45 -11.90 26.16 2.81
N ASP A 46 -10.99 26.66 3.66
CA ASP A 46 -11.21 26.92 5.10
C ASP A 46 -11.83 25.74 5.88
N ASN A 47 -11.67 24.51 5.39
CA ASN A 47 -12.25 23.32 6.02
C ASN A 47 -11.18 22.58 6.85
N PRO A 48 -11.44 22.35 8.15
CA PRO A 48 -10.46 21.75 9.05
C PRO A 48 -10.13 20.28 8.75
N TYR A 49 -10.88 19.57 7.90
CA TYR A 49 -10.60 18.16 7.56
C TYR A 49 -9.65 17.99 6.38
N ILE A 50 -9.69 18.94 5.44
CA ILE A 50 -8.86 18.92 4.24
C ILE A 50 -7.66 19.84 4.35
N SER A 51 -7.34 20.33 5.56
CA SER A 51 -6.19 21.20 5.70
C SER A 51 -4.87 20.46 5.51
N PHE A 52 -3.91 21.12 4.85
CA PHE A 52 -2.55 20.62 4.63
C PHE A 52 -1.91 19.99 5.89
N GLY A 53 -2.11 20.62 7.05
CA GLY A 53 -1.55 20.16 8.33
C GLY A 53 -2.05 18.78 8.76
N ARG A 54 -3.26 18.37 8.35
CA ARG A 54 -3.85 17.07 8.68
C ARG A 54 -3.73 16.06 7.55
N LEU A 55 -3.83 16.51 6.30
CA LEU A 55 -3.67 15.65 5.14
C LEU A 55 -2.24 15.15 4.95
N ARG A 56 -1.22 15.91 5.41
CA ARG A 56 0.18 15.46 5.32
C ARG A 56 0.47 14.19 6.15
N PRO A 57 0.12 14.11 7.45
CA PRO A 57 0.20 12.86 8.20
C PRO A 57 -0.58 11.71 7.56
N LEU A 58 -1.73 12.00 6.97
CA LEU A 58 -2.56 11.01 6.28
C LEU A 58 -1.86 10.47 5.02
N HIS A 59 -1.29 11.35 4.19
CA HIS A 59 -0.47 10.98 3.03
C HIS A 59 0.71 10.10 3.43
N THR A 60 1.52 10.54 4.39
CA THR A 60 2.73 9.80 4.80
C THR A 60 2.40 8.46 5.41
N ASN A 61 1.36 8.36 6.24
CA ASN A 61 0.93 7.07 6.81
C ASN A 61 0.40 6.12 5.73
N THR A 62 -0.36 6.64 4.76
CA THR A 62 -0.89 5.84 3.66
C THR A 62 0.24 5.31 2.76
N VAL A 63 1.22 6.14 2.41
CA VAL A 63 2.34 5.72 1.56
C VAL A 63 3.29 4.76 2.31
N ILE A 64 3.64 5.06 3.56
CA ILE A 64 4.61 4.25 4.31
C ILE A 64 3.99 2.94 4.81
N PHE A 65 2.90 3.03 5.59
CA PHE A 65 2.35 1.84 6.25
C PHE A 65 1.38 1.07 5.38
N ALA A 66 0.49 1.75 4.65
CA ALA A 66 -0.49 1.03 3.84
C ALA A 66 0.15 0.50 2.56
N PHE A 67 0.78 1.36 1.74
CA PHE A 67 1.48 0.93 0.53
C PHE A 67 2.77 0.16 0.84
N GLY A 68 3.69 0.77 1.59
CA GLY A 68 4.97 0.13 1.91
C GLY A 68 4.81 -1.16 2.71
N GLY A 69 3.94 -1.16 3.73
CA GLY A 69 3.63 -2.36 4.52
C GLY A 69 3.00 -3.48 3.69
N SER A 70 2.03 -3.18 2.84
CA SER A 70 1.42 -4.20 1.96
C SER A 70 2.43 -4.76 0.96
N THR A 71 3.30 -3.91 0.41
CA THR A 71 4.36 -4.32 -0.53
C THR A 71 5.37 -5.23 0.15
N LEU A 72 5.85 -4.85 1.34
CA LEU A 72 6.77 -5.67 2.13
C LEU A 72 6.15 -7.00 2.53
N MET A 73 4.87 -7.02 2.87
CA MET A 73 4.17 -8.26 3.23
C MET A 73 4.03 -9.20 2.03
N ALA A 74 3.65 -8.66 0.86
CA ALA A 74 3.57 -9.43 -0.38
C ALA A 74 4.92 -10.03 -0.77
N THR A 75 5.99 -9.23 -0.73
CA THR A 75 7.34 -9.69 -1.10
C THR A 75 7.92 -10.66 -0.08
N ALA A 76 7.74 -10.41 1.22
CA ALA A 76 8.22 -11.31 2.28
C ALA A 76 7.57 -12.71 2.15
N PHE A 77 6.24 -12.77 2.01
CA PHE A 77 5.55 -14.05 1.85
C PHE A 77 5.91 -14.78 0.56
N TYR A 78 6.14 -14.04 -0.54
CA TYR A 78 6.59 -14.64 -1.78
C TYR A 78 8.01 -15.19 -1.69
N ILE A 79 8.94 -14.41 -1.12
CA ILE A 79 10.36 -14.77 -1.03
C ILE A 79 10.54 -15.94 -0.06
N VAL A 80 9.99 -15.87 1.15
CA VAL A 80 10.21 -16.89 2.20
C VAL A 80 9.77 -18.28 1.74
N GLN A 81 8.64 -18.36 1.03
CA GLN A 81 8.14 -19.61 0.46
C GLN A 81 9.16 -20.23 -0.51
N ARG A 82 9.75 -19.40 -1.39
CA ARG A 82 10.69 -19.87 -2.41
C ARG A 82 12.08 -20.16 -1.86
N THR A 83 12.55 -19.39 -0.89
CA THR A 83 13.89 -19.58 -0.30
C THR A 83 13.94 -20.76 0.63
N SER A 84 12.87 -21.02 1.38
CA SER A 84 12.79 -22.14 2.32
C SER A 84 12.23 -23.41 1.70
N GLY A 85 11.68 -23.33 0.48
CA GLY A 85 11.10 -24.48 -0.23
C GLY A 85 9.87 -25.08 0.46
N VAL A 86 9.23 -24.32 1.35
CA VAL A 86 8.08 -24.75 2.14
C VAL A 86 6.91 -23.76 1.99
N ARG A 87 5.68 -24.28 1.99
CA ARG A 87 4.47 -23.44 1.93
C ARG A 87 4.24 -22.68 3.23
N LEU A 88 3.50 -21.57 3.15
CA LEU A 88 2.96 -20.92 4.35
C LEU A 88 1.85 -21.80 4.91
N TRP A 89 1.83 -21.96 6.25
CA TRP A 89 0.82 -22.71 6.99
C TRP A 89 -0.43 -21.87 7.22
#